data_AF-A0A6I9T5B5-F1
#
_entry.id   AF-A0A6I9T5B5-F1
#
_cell.length_a   1.000
_cell.length_b   1.000
_cell.length_c   1.000
_cell.angle_alpha   90.00
_cell.angle_beta   90.00
_cell.angle_gamma   90.00
#
_symmetry.space_group_name_H-M   'P 1'
#
loop_
_entity.id
_entity.type
_entity.pdbx_description
1 polymer ?
#
loop_
_entity_poly.entity_id
_entity_poly.type
_entity_poly.pdbx_seq_one_letter_code
_entity_poly.pdbx_strand_id
1 'polypeptide(L)'
;MEKDKGGDRAKKGTEENYQASNLLRNSQGNLITAASDDNLNEIFRQIKTSKTPAVINYGASWCRVCSQILPVFCQLSNKFPKLSFVYADIDECPETTQHIRYTPTFHFYRDGERVDEMFGAGEERLHDRL
;
A
#
# COMPACT_ATOMS: atom_id res chain seq x y z
N MET A 1 -17.46 24.39 -36.58
CA MET A 1 -18.36 23.87 -35.54
C MET A 1 -17.70 22.60 -35.02
N GLU A 2 -17.07 22.71 -33.84
CA GLU A 2 -16.49 21.57 -33.12
C GLU A 2 -17.53 20.45 -32.94
N LYS A 3 -17.08 19.19 -32.97
CA LYS A 3 -17.06 18.37 -31.76
C LYS A 3 -16.34 17.05 -32.03
N ASP A 4 -15.14 17.04 -31.48
CA ASP A 4 -14.42 15.88 -30.95
C ASP A 4 -15.34 15.05 -30.04
N LYS A 5 -15.31 13.71 -30.13
CA LYS A 5 -15.74 12.81 -29.05
C LYS A 5 -14.86 11.57 -29.05
N GLY A 6 -13.94 11.58 -28.09
CA GLY A 6 -12.97 10.56 -27.80
C GLY A 6 -13.57 9.18 -27.59
N GLY A 7 -12.85 8.20 -28.12
CA GLY A 7 -13.05 6.79 -27.80
C GLY A 7 -12.70 6.52 -26.35
N ASP A 8 -13.62 5.87 -25.67
CA ASP A 8 -13.51 5.37 -24.31
C ASP A 8 -12.37 4.34 -24.24
N ARG A 9 -11.23 4.71 -23.67
CA ARG A 9 -10.12 3.78 -23.41
C ARG A 9 -10.44 3.00 -22.13
N ALA A 10 -11.10 1.87 -22.29
CA ALA A 10 -11.09 0.82 -21.28
C ALA A 10 -9.63 0.46 -20.95
N LYS A 11 -9.21 0.69 -19.70
CA LYS A 11 -7.89 0.35 -19.17
C LYS A 11 -7.74 -1.18 -19.21
N LYS A 12 -7.00 -1.70 -20.18
CA LYS A 12 -6.69 -3.12 -20.31
C LYS A 12 -5.64 -3.49 -19.26
N GLY A 13 -6.08 -3.95 -18.09
CA GLY A 13 -5.18 -4.39 -17.01
C GLY A 13 -4.35 -5.62 -17.42
N THR A 14 -3.09 -5.66 -17.00
CA THR A 14 -2.19 -6.80 -17.18
C THR A 14 -2.50 -7.90 -16.16
N GLU A 15 -2.11 -9.15 -16.45
CA GLU A 15 -2.28 -10.31 -15.55
C GLU A 15 -1.71 -10.04 -14.15
N GLU A 16 -0.55 -9.38 -14.07
CA GLU A 16 0.12 -9.00 -12.81
C GLU A 16 -0.75 -8.07 -11.94
N ASN A 17 -1.47 -7.13 -12.56
CA ASN A 17 -2.37 -6.21 -11.86
C ASN A 17 -3.64 -6.92 -11.39
N TYR A 18 -4.10 -7.92 -12.13
CA TYR A 18 -5.21 -8.78 -11.71
C TYR A 18 -4.84 -9.61 -10.48
N GLN A 19 -3.61 -10.15 -10.43
CA GLN A 19 -3.12 -10.88 -9.25
C GLN A 19 -2.95 -9.97 -8.02
N ALA A 20 -2.36 -8.77 -8.18
CA ALA A 20 -2.21 -7.82 -7.09
C ALA A 20 -3.58 -7.35 -6.54
N SER A 21 -4.52 -7.00 -7.41
CA SER A 21 -5.87 -6.61 -6.98
C SER A 21 -6.64 -7.76 -6.34
N ASN A 22 -6.48 -9.00 -6.83
CA ASN A 22 -7.04 -10.18 -6.18
C ASN A 22 -6.40 -10.44 -4.81
N LEU A 23 -5.10 -10.22 -4.64
CA LEU A 23 -4.45 -10.34 -3.34
C LEU A 23 -4.99 -9.31 -2.34
N LEU A 24 -5.17 -8.05 -2.75
CA LEU A 24 -5.77 -7.03 -1.88
C LEU A 24 -7.24 -7.32 -1.56
N ARG A 25 -8.00 -7.86 -2.52
CA ARG A 25 -9.42 -8.20 -2.35
C ARG A 25 -9.65 -9.49 -1.56
N ASN A 26 -8.77 -10.48 -1.73
CA ASN A 26 -8.90 -11.82 -1.17
C ASN A 26 -7.91 -12.10 -0.03
N SER A 27 -7.12 -11.12 0.41
CA SER A 27 -6.22 -11.31 1.55
C SER A 27 -7.05 -11.66 2.79
N GLN A 28 -7.13 -12.95 3.08
CA GLN A 28 -7.69 -13.52 4.31
C GLN A 28 -6.68 -13.39 5.47
N GLY A 29 -6.02 -12.22 5.57
CA GLY A 29 -4.87 -12.01 6.45
C GLY A 29 -4.92 -10.64 7.15
N ASN A 30 -3.90 -10.37 7.97
CA ASN A 30 -3.80 -9.12 8.75
C ASN A 30 -3.38 -7.89 7.90
N LEU A 31 -3.69 -7.88 6.61
CA LEU A 31 -3.42 -6.75 5.71
C LEU A 31 -4.64 -5.84 5.62
N ILE A 32 -4.45 -4.57 5.97
CA ILE A 32 -5.45 -3.52 5.84
C ILE A 32 -5.20 -2.79 4.52
N THR A 33 -6.24 -2.51 3.75
CA THR A 33 -6.13 -1.66 2.55
C THR A 33 -6.80 -0.32 2.84
N ALA A 34 -6.07 0.78 2.66
CA ALA A 34 -6.64 2.12 2.69
C ALA A 34 -7.34 2.41 1.36
N ALA A 35 -8.63 2.69 1.40
CA ALA A 35 -9.48 2.90 0.21
C ALA A 35 -9.84 4.37 -0.06
N SER A 36 -9.35 5.30 0.78
CA SER A 36 -9.52 6.74 0.62
C SER A 36 -8.59 7.51 1.58
N ASP A 37 -8.43 8.81 1.34
CA ASP A 37 -7.73 9.72 2.25
C ASP A 37 -8.30 9.70 3.68
N ASP A 38 -9.62 9.75 3.85
CA ASP A 38 -10.26 9.68 5.17
C ASP A 38 -9.94 8.37 5.89
N ASN A 39 -9.96 7.26 5.15
CA ASN A 39 -9.64 5.96 5.72
C ASN A 39 -8.16 5.86 6.10
N LEU A 40 -7.25 6.40 5.29
CA LEU A 40 -5.82 6.43 5.63
C LEU A 40 -5.54 7.31 6.85
N ASN A 41 -6.20 8.46 6.97
CA ASN A 41 -6.11 9.33 8.15
C ASN A 41 -6.66 8.65 9.42
N GLU A 42 -7.73 7.86 9.31
CA GLU A 42 -8.20 7.02 10.41
C GLU A 42 -7.13 6.02 10.85
N ILE A 43 -6.52 5.31 9.90
CA ILE A 43 -5.46 4.33 10.16
C ILE A 43 -4.29 5.00 10.88
N PHE A 44 -3.83 6.18 10.42
CA PHE A 44 -2.79 6.93 11.11
C PHE A 44 -3.17 7.28 12.55
N ARG A 45 -4.42 7.71 12.77
CA ARG A 45 -4.91 8.01 14.12
C ARG A 45 -4.86 6.77 15.00
N GLN A 46 -5.29 5.61 14.50
CA GLN A 46 -5.25 4.34 15.22
C GLN A 46 -3.82 3.90 15.55
N ILE A 47 -2.88 4.03 14.61
CA ILE A 47 -1.45 3.76 14.85
C ILE A 47 -0.94 4.64 15.99
N LYS A 48 -1.29 5.94 15.98
CA LYS A 48 -0.86 6.91 17.00
C LYS A 48 -1.47 6.65 18.38
N THR A 49 -2.75 6.34 18.45
CA THR A 49 -3.47 6.17 19.73
C THR A 49 -3.22 4.80 20.35
N SER A 50 -3.26 3.72 19.56
CA SER A 50 -3.05 2.36 20.04
C SER A 50 -1.58 2.04 20.29
N LYS A 51 -0.66 2.81 19.69
CA LYS A 51 0.79 2.57 19.67
C LYS A 51 1.15 1.20 19.09
N THR A 52 0.25 0.59 18.32
CA THR A 52 0.52 -0.68 17.65
C THR A 52 1.62 -0.46 16.61
N PRO A 53 2.70 -1.26 16.62
CA PRO A 53 3.71 -1.20 15.56
C PRO A 53 3.07 -1.45 14.20
N ALA A 54 3.47 -0.68 13.19
CA ALA A 54 2.85 -0.76 11.88
C ALA A 54 3.86 -0.59 10.75
N VAL A 55 3.54 -1.15 9.60
CA VAL A 55 4.24 -0.93 8.34
C VAL A 55 3.22 -0.56 7.27
N ILE A 56 3.46 0.56 6.59
CA ILE A 56 2.61 1.01 5.49
C ILE A 56 3.40 0.89 4.19
N ASN A 57 2.88 0.12 3.23
CA ASN A 57 3.36 0.04 1.86
C ASN A 57 2.53 0.99 0.97
N TYR A 58 3.16 2.08 0.54
CA TYR A 58 2.60 3.01 -0.45
C TYR A 58 2.89 2.49 -1.85
N GLY A 59 1.86 2.09 -2.56
CA GLY A 59 1.95 1.49 -3.89
C GLY A 59 1.01 2.14 -4.90
N ALA A 60 0.99 1.58 -6.11
CA ALA A 60 0.04 1.97 -7.14
C ALA A 60 -0.29 0.76 -8.02
N SER A 61 -1.53 0.68 -8.50
CA SER A 61 -1.97 -0.40 -9.40
C SER A 61 -1.19 -0.53 -10.71
N TRP A 62 -0.56 0.54 -11.19
CA TRP A 62 0.27 0.56 -12.40
C TRP A 62 1.76 0.32 -12.14
N CYS A 63 2.17 0.19 -10.88
CA CYS A 63 3.55 -0.02 -10.48
C CYS A 63 3.87 -1.53 -10.46
N ARG A 64 4.55 -2.02 -11.51
CA ARG A 64 4.94 -3.43 -11.61
C ARG A 64 5.75 -3.92 -10.40
N VAL A 65 6.69 -3.11 -9.92
CA VAL A 65 7.54 -3.45 -8.76
C VAL A 65 6.69 -3.58 -7.49
N CYS A 66 5.62 -2.79 -7.36
CA CYS A 66 4.67 -2.88 -6.26
C CYS A 66 3.91 -4.21 -6.30
N SER A 67 3.44 -4.62 -7.49
CA SER A 67 2.79 -5.93 -7.68
C SER A 67 3.71 -7.10 -7.35
N GLN A 68 5.02 -6.98 -7.60
CA GLN A 68 6.00 -8.03 -7.30
C GLN A 68 6.24 -8.24 -5.80
N ILE A 69 6.28 -7.17 -5.00
CA ILE A 69 6.55 -7.27 -3.55
C ILE A 69 5.29 -7.53 -2.72
N LEU A 70 4.10 -7.23 -3.26
CA LEU A 70 2.85 -7.36 -2.53
C LEU A 70 2.55 -8.79 -2.01
N PRO A 71 2.79 -9.88 -2.77
CA PRO A 71 2.62 -11.24 -2.24
C PRO A 71 3.47 -11.51 -1.00
N VAL A 72 4.72 -11.04 -0.98
CA VAL A 72 5.63 -11.14 0.18
C VAL A 72 5.08 -10.32 1.34
N PHE A 73 4.62 -9.09 1.08
CA PHE A 73 4.00 -8.24 2.09
C PHE A 73 2.78 -8.89 2.75
N CYS A 74 1.89 -9.52 1.95
CA CYS A 74 0.75 -10.30 2.44
C CYS A 74 1.19 -11.52 3.27
N GLN A 75 2.25 -12.22 2.88
CA GLN A 75 2.76 -13.36 3.66
C GLN A 75 3.33 -12.90 5.01
N LEU A 76 4.05 -11.78 5.03
CA LEU A 76 4.60 -11.20 6.25
C LEU A 76 3.49 -10.73 7.19
N SER A 77 2.40 -10.14 6.69
CA SER A 77 1.27 -9.75 7.56
C SER A 77 0.66 -10.93 8.33
N ASN A 78 0.67 -12.12 7.73
CA ASN A 78 0.24 -13.34 8.40
C ASN A 78 1.26 -13.87 9.42
N LYS A 79 2.57 -13.70 9.16
CA LYS A 79 3.65 -14.13 10.06
C LYS A 79 3.81 -13.20 11.28
N PHE A 80 3.45 -11.92 11.14
CA PHE A 80 3.59 -10.90 12.18
C PHE A 80 2.23 -10.32 12.61
N PRO A 81 1.34 -11.12 13.25
CA PRO A 81 -0.03 -10.70 13.56
C PRO A 81 -0.15 -9.56 14.59
N LYS A 82 0.94 -9.21 15.27
CA LYS A 82 1.00 -8.08 16.22
C LYS A 82 1.40 -6.76 15.54
N LEU A 83 1.82 -6.80 14.28
CA LEU A 83 2.14 -5.62 13.48
C LEU A 83 0.96 -5.33 12.57
N SER A 84 0.57 -4.06 12.46
CA SER A 84 -0.42 -3.64 11.46
C SER A 84 0.26 -3.48 10.11
N PHE A 85 -0.14 -4.30 9.13
CA PHE A 85 0.29 -4.16 7.75
C PHE A 85 -0.77 -3.38 6.99
N VAL A 86 -0.37 -2.30 6.32
CA VAL A 86 -1.27 -1.43 5.57
C VAL A 86 -0.76 -1.30 4.14
N TYR A 87 -1.63 -1.51 3.17
CA TYR A 87 -1.41 -1.08 1.79
C TYR A 87 -2.19 0.21 1.54
N ALA A 88 -1.51 1.24 1.06
CA ALA A 88 -2.14 2.50 0.65
C ALA A 88 -1.85 2.72 -0.84
N ASP A 89 -2.90 2.72 -1.67
CA ASP A 89 -2.77 3.12 -3.06
C ASP A 89 -2.71 4.65 -3.14
N ILE A 90 -1.65 5.18 -3.76
CA ILE A 90 -1.45 6.63 -3.86
C ILE A 90 -2.48 7.33 -4.74
N ASP A 91 -3.10 6.60 -5.68
CA ASP A 91 -4.14 7.16 -6.55
C ASP A 91 -5.50 7.25 -5.83
N GLU A 92 -5.73 6.39 -4.83
CA GLU A 92 -6.96 6.38 -4.01
C GLU A 92 -6.83 7.28 -2.76
N CYS A 93 -5.59 7.58 -2.34
CA CYS A 93 -5.30 8.47 -1.20
C CYS A 93 -4.41 9.67 -1.61
N PRO A 94 -4.77 10.44 -2.66
CA PRO A 94 -3.88 11.44 -3.27
C PRO A 94 -3.48 12.59 -2.32
N GLU A 95 -4.38 13.03 -1.44
CA GLU A 95 -4.08 14.16 -0.55
C GLU A 95 -3.12 13.76 0.57
N THR A 96 -3.34 12.60 1.15
CA THR A 96 -2.60 12.08 2.30
C THR A 96 -1.23 11.56 1.87
N THR A 97 -1.14 11.03 0.64
CA THR A 97 0.11 10.50 0.06
C THR A 97 0.87 11.49 -0.81
N GLN A 98 0.48 12.77 -0.84
CA GLN A 98 1.14 13.82 -1.66
C GLN A 98 2.66 13.96 -1.45
N HIS A 99 3.18 13.46 -0.33
CA HIS A 99 4.60 13.50 0.04
C HIS A 99 5.38 12.28 -0.49
N ILE A 100 4.70 11.21 -0.92
CA ILE A 100 5.31 10.01 -1.48
C ILE A 100 5.81 10.33 -2.90
N ARG A 101 7.11 10.11 -3.14
CA ARG A 101 7.78 10.46 -4.42
C ARG A 101 8.01 9.26 -5.32
N TYR A 102 8.10 8.06 -4.75
CA TYR A 102 8.40 6.83 -5.46
C TYR A 102 7.57 5.69 -4.88
N THR A 103 7.19 4.72 -5.71
CA THR A 103 6.51 3.50 -5.27
C THR A 103 7.30 2.26 -5.72
N PRO A 104 7.35 1.19 -4.90
CA PRO A 104 6.83 1.15 -3.54
C PRO A 104 7.72 1.94 -2.57
N THR A 105 7.09 2.58 -1.58
CA THR A 105 7.75 3.15 -0.41
C THR A 105 7.13 2.53 0.84
N PHE A 106 7.95 2.21 1.83
CA PHE A 106 7.49 1.64 3.10
C PHE A 106 7.83 2.58 4.25
N HIS A 107 6.85 2.91 5.08
CA HIS A 107 7.09 3.61 6.34
C HIS A 107 6.84 2.66 7.51
N PHE A 108 7.75 2.69 8.48
CA PHE A 108 7.70 1.84 9.68
C PHE A 108 7.38 2.70 10.88
N TYR A 109 6.45 2.24 11.71
CA TYR A 109 5.94 2.96 12.87
C TYR A 109 6.15 2.15 14.15
N ARG A 110 6.60 2.82 15.21
CA ARG A 110 6.69 2.29 16.58
C ARG A 110 6.26 3.38 17.55
N ASP A 111 5.51 3.00 18.59
CA ASP A 111 4.97 3.92 19.59
C ASP A 111 4.16 5.11 19.02
N GLY A 112 3.53 4.89 17.85
CA GLY A 112 2.70 5.89 17.17
C GLY A 112 3.47 6.87 16.28
N GLU A 113 4.79 6.73 16.17
CA GLU A 113 5.66 7.63 15.40
C GLU A 113 6.39 6.86 14.29
N ARG A 114 6.70 7.55 13.19
CA ARG A 114 7.47 6.97 12.08
C ARG A 114 8.95 6.88 12.48
N VAL A 115 9.51 5.68 12.45
CA VAL A 115 10.89 5.40 12.89
C VAL A 115 11.84 5.03 11.76
N ASP A 116 11.33 4.55 10.62
CA ASP A 116 12.16 4.22 9.45
C ASP A 116 11.38 4.39 8.13
N GLU A 117 12.12 4.45 7.03
CA GLU A 117 11.62 4.54 5.66
C GLU A 117 12.46 3.67 4.72
N MET A 118 11.79 2.89 3.87
CA MET A 118 12.44 2.03 2.88
C MET A 118 11.88 2.31 1.48
N PHE A 119 12.77 2.64 0.55
CA PHE A 119 12.43 2.80 -0.86
C PHE A 119 12.68 1.52 -1.66
N GLY A 120 11.77 1.24 -2.60
CA GLY A 120 11.85 0.12 -3.52
C GLY A 120 11.46 -1.23 -2.89
N ALA A 121 11.48 -2.27 -3.71
CA ALA A 121 11.19 -3.63 -3.28
C ALA A 121 12.46 -4.36 -2.82
N GLY A 122 12.36 -5.16 -1.76
CA GLY A 122 13.40 -6.06 -1.30
C GLY A 122 12.92 -6.86 -0.08
N GLU A 123 12.73 -8.17 -0.24
CA GLU A 123 12.14 -9.04 0.78
C GLU A 123 12.96 -9.10 2.07
N GLU A 124 14.27 -9.37 1.97
CA GLU A 124 15.17 -9.42 3.13
C GLU A 124 15.21 -8.08 3.86
N ARG A 125 15.41 -6.98 3.10
CA ARG A 125 15.41 -5.61 3.66
C ARG A 125 14.10 -5.23 4.34
N LEU A 126 12.97 -5.70 3.82
CA LEU A 126 11.65 -5.50 4.41
C LEU A 126 11.53 -6.29 5.70
N HIS A 127 11.87 -7.58 5.67
CA HIS A 127 11.81 -8.48 6.81
C HIS A 127 12.65 -7.97 7.99
N ASP A 128 13.88 -7.52 7.73
CA ASP A 128 14.81 -7.05 8.77
C ASP A 128 14.34 -5.79 9.51
N ARG A 129 13.34 -5.08 9.00
CA ARG A 129 12.79 -3.84 9.57
C ARG A 129 11.50 -4.04 10.38
N LEU A 130 10.89 -5.22 10.30
CA LEU A 130 9.67 -5.56 11.06
C LEU A 130 10.02 -5.78 12.54
#